data_AF-A0A3B9NKC4-F1
#
_entry.id   AF-A0A3B9NKC4-F1
#
_cell.length_a   1.000
_cell.length_b   1.000
_cell.length_c   1.000
_cell.angle_alpha   90.00
_cell.angle_beta   90.00
_cell.angle_gamma   90.00
#
_symmetry.space_group_name_H-M   'P 1'
#
loop_
_entity.id
_entity.type
_entity.pdbx_description
1 polymer ?
#
loop_
_entity_poly.entity_id
_entity_poly.type
_entity_poly.pdbx_seq_one_letter_code
_entity_poly.pdbx_strand_id
1 'polypeptide(L)'
;IPRFMDVTGGQILFDGIDLRDLDQDSLRDMIGVVNQESILFNDTIFNNIAFANLSASQEEVEAAARIANAHEFIVKTEQGYQTNIGDRGGKLSGGQRQRICIARAVLKNPPIMLLDEATSALDTESEKLVQDSLYKLMDNRTTVVIAHRLSTIQNADKIVVIEAGKIVEAGSHSELIQQEGLYRKLIEMQQFTD
;
A
#
# COMPACT_ATOMS: atom_id res chain seq x y z
N ILE A 1 8.89 -2.96 10.50
CA ILE A 1 8.97 -4.25 9.78
C ILE A 1 10.15 -4.30 8.80
N PRO A 2 10.37 -3.32 7.88
CA PRO A 2 11.53 -3.33 6.97
C PRO A 2 12.91 -3.06 7.62
N ARG A 3 12.97 -3.09 8.96
CA ARG A 3 14.16 -2.81 9.79
C ARG A 3 14.90 -1.51 9.40
N PHE A 4 14.17 -0.40 9.26
CA PHE A 4 14.76 0.95 9.22
C PHE A 4 15.30 1.38 10.59
N MET A 5 14.75 0.81 11.66
CA MET A 5 15.19 0.94 13.05
C MET A 5 15.04 -0.41 13.73
N ASP A 6 15.87 -0.68 14.73
CA ASP A 6 15.75 -1.86 15.60
C ASP A 6 14.80 -1.58 16.78
N VAL A 7 14.20 -2.64 17.32
CA VAL A 7 13.36 -2.55 18.52
C VAL A 7 14.20 -2.24 19.75
N THR A 8 13.68 -1.42 20.67
CA THR A 8 14.35 -1.11 21.95
C THR A 8 14.21 -2.24 22.98
N GLY A 9 13.18 -3.08 22.84
CA GLY A 9 12.95 -4.27 23.66
C GLY A 9 12.02 -5.25 22.94
N GLY A 10 12.20 -6.55 23.22
CA GLY A 10 11.47 -7.62 22.54
C GLY A 10 12.12 -8.03 21.22
N GLN A 11 11.29 -8.55 20.30
CA GLN A 11 11.72 -9.05 18.99
C GLN A 11 10.57 -8.99 17.98
N ILE A 12 10.91 -8.91 16.69
CA ILE A 12 9.98 -9.10 15.58
C ILE A 12 10.46 -10.35 14.85
N LEU A 13 9.54 -11.27 14.58
CA LEU A 13 9.85 -12.55 13.94
C LEU A 13 9.23 -12.63 12.54
N PHE A 14 9.98 -13.19 11.59
CA PHE A 14 9.48 -13.63 10.29
C PHE A 14 9.71 -15.14 10.20
N ASP A 15 8.65 -15.92 10.05
CA ASP A 15 8.69 -17.40 10.10
C ASP A 15 9.47 -17.97 11.30
N GLY A 16 9.37 -17.29 12.44
CA GLY A 16 10.05 -17.66 13.69
C GLY A 16 11.51 -17.20 13.81
N ILE A 17 12.07 -16.58 12.77
CA ILE A 17 13.43 -16.02 12.77
C ILE A 17 13.37 -14.55 13.16
N ASP A 18 14.24 -14.10 14.07
CA ASP A 18 14.34 -12.68 14.41
C ASP A 18 14.81 -11.85 13.21
N LEU A 19 14.16 -10.72 12.94
CA LEU A 19 14.56 -9.83 11.85
C LEU A 19 16.01 -9.33 11.96
N ARG A 20 16.60 -9.37 13.17
CA ARG A 20 18.01 -9.03 13.41
C ARG A 20 18.97 -10.05 12.84
N ASP A 21 18.54 -11.30 12.70
CA ASP A 21 19.33 -12.43 12.18
C ASP A 21 19.20 -12.60 10.65
N LEU A 22 18.29 -11.85 10.02
CA LEU A 22 18.13 -11.82 8.58
C LEU A 22 19.04 -10.78 7.91
N ASP A 23 19.52 -11.10 6.71
CA ASP A 23 20.12 -10.13 5.81
C ASP A 23 19.11 -9.04 5.43
N GLN A 24 19.54 -7.77 5.46
CA GLN A 24 18.63 -6.64 5.28
C GLN A 24 18.08 -6.54 3.86
N ASP A 25 18.89 -6.83 2.86
CA ASP A 25 18.46 -6.74 1.46
C ASP A 25 17.44 -7.84 1.17
N SER A 26 17.74 -9.07 1.60
CA SER A 26 16.82 -10.21 1.53
C SER A 26 15.49 -9.95 2.25
N LEU A 27 15.53 -9.37 3.46
CA LEU A 27 14.32 -8.98 4.20
C LEU A 27 13.50 -7.95 3.42
N ARG A 28 14.15 -6.92 2.87
CA ARG A 28 13.47 -5.84 2.14
C ARG A 28 12.92 -6.31 0.81
N ASP A 29 13.55 -7.28 0.16
CA ASP A 29 13.04 -7.88 -1.08
C ASP A 29 11.73 -8.64 -0.85
N MET A 30 11.56 -9.24 0.32
CA MET A 30 10.31 -9.91 0.71
C MET A 30 9.17 -8.94 1.10
N ILE A 31 9.43 -7.64 1.18
CA ILE A 31 8.45 -6.65 1.65
C ILE A 31 8.13 -5.62 0.56
N GLY A 32 6.85 -5.49 0.22
CA GLY A 32 6.30 -4.39 -0.55
C GLY A 32 5.75 -3.31 0.37
N VAL A 33 6.00 -2.04 0.01
CA VAL A 33 5.47 -0.90 0.77
C VAL A 33 4.74 0.04 -0.19
N VAL A 34 3.52 0.41 0.16
CA VAL A 34 2.77 1.48 -0.49
C VAL A 34 2.50 2.55 0.57
N ASN A 35 3.23 3.65 0.48
CA ASN A 35 3.13 4.77 1.42
C ASN A 35 1.98 5.73 1.04
N GLN A 36 1.60 6.57 2.00
CA GLN A 36 0.65 7.67 1.81
C GLN A 36 1.17 8.67 0.77
N GLU A 37 2.44 9.04 0.87
CA GLU A 37 3.12 9.89 -0.10
C GLU A 37 3.77 9.07 -1.21
N SER A 38 3.28 9.27 -2.43
CA SER A 38 3.87 8.69 -3.65
C SER A 38 5.20 9.38 -3.99
N ILE A 39 6.32 8.67 -3.82
CA ILE A 39 7.64 9.13 -4.26
C ILE A 39 7.92 8.61 -5.66
N LEU A 40 7.95 9.50 -6.66
CA LEU A 40 8.29 9.18 -8.04
C LEU A 40 9.59 9.87 -8.47
N PHE A 41 10.35 9.20 -9.32
CA PHE A 41 11.58 9.73 -9.91
C PHE A 41 11.25 10.63 -11.11
N ASN A 42 12.10 11.62 -11.37
CA ASN A 42 12.03 12.43 -12.58
C ASN A 42 12.51 11.60 -13.77
N ASP A 43 11.64 10.71 -14.24
CA ASP A 43 11.90 9.74 -15.29
C ASP A 43 10.60 9.38 -16.01
N THR A 44 10.63 8.42 -16.93
CA THR A 44 9.44 7.91 -17.62
C THR A 44 8.51 7.16 -16.67
N ILE A 45 7.24 7.04 -17.03
CA ILE A 45 6.28 6.18 -16.32
C ILE A 45 6.79 4.73 -16.28
N PHE A 46 7.34 4.24 -17.41
CA PHE A 46 7.96 2.93 -17.50
C PHE A 46 9.03 2.73 -16.44
N ASN A 47 10.06 3.59 -16.42
CA ASN A 47 11.19 3.48 -15.49
C ASN A 47 10.73 3.60 -14.04
N ASN A 48 9.73 4.43 -13.77
CA ASN A 48 9.13 4.51 -12.45
C ASN A 48 8.53 3.16 -12.03
N ILE A 49 7.76 2.47 -12.87
CA ILE A 49 7.19 1.16 -12.51
C ILE A 49 8.29 0.09 -12.45
N ALA A 50 9.16 0.03 -13.46
CA ALA A 50 10.26 -0.92 -13.59
C ALA A 50 11.32 -0.78 -12.49
N PHE A 51 11.35 0.33 -11.74
CA PHE A 51 12.23 0.47 -10.57
C PHE A 51 12.07 -0.67 -9.56
N ALA A 52 10.89 -1.32 -9.52
CA ALA A 52 10.62 -2.45 -8.63
C ALA A 52 11.28 -3.77 -9.09
N ASN A 53 11.62 -3.87 -10.38
CA ASN A 53 12.37 -4.96 -10.98
C ASN A 53 13.02 -4.45 -12.27
N LEU A 54 14.32 -4.13 -12.21
CA LEU A 54 15.06 -3.51 -13.33
C LEU A 54 15.21 -4.43 -14.55
N SER A 55 14.93 -5.73 -14.39
CA SER A 55 14.92 -6.71 -15.48
C SER A 55 13.54 -6.93 -16.10
N ALA A 56 12.51 -6.21 -15.63
CA ALA A 56 11.14 -6.39 -16.09
C ALA A 56 10.97 -6.02 -17.58
N SER A 57 10.21 -6.84 -18.30
CA SER A 57 9.84 -6.58 -19.69
C SER A 57 8.76 -5.50 -19.79
N GLN A 58 8.56 -4.97 -21.00
CA GLN A 58 7.46 -4.04 -21.29
C GLN A 58 6.10 -4.67 -20.95
N GLU A 59 5.91 -5.95 -21.27
CA GLU A 59 4.68 -6.69 -21.02
C GLU A 59 4.42 -6.85 -19.52
N GLU A 60 5.45 -7.12 -18.72
CA GLU A 60 5.34 -7.23 -17.25
C GLU A 60 4.95 -5.89 -16.62
N VAL A 61 5.58 -4.80 -17.06
CA VAL A 61 5.25 -3.43 -16.61
C VAL A 61 3.81 -3.06 -17.01
N GLU A 62 3.37 -3.40 -18.22
CA GLU A 62 2.00 -3.17 -18.65
C GLU A 62 0.99 -4.00 -17.85
N ALA A 63 1.28 -5.26 -17.58
CA ALA A 63 0.44 -6.12 -16.75
C ALA A 63 0.28 -5.56 -15.33
N ALA A 64 1.39 -5.15 -14.70
CA ALA A 64 1.37 -4.52 -13.38
C ALA A 64 0.54 -3.23 -13.37
N ALA A 65 0.69 -2.39 -14.41
CA ALA A 65 -0.07 -1.17 -14.57
C ALA A 65 -1.57 -1.42 -14.79
N ARG A 66 -1.97 -2.51 -15.46
CA ARG A 66 -3.40 -2.89 -15.60
C ARG A 66 -4.01 -3.30 -14.28
N ILE A 67 -3.31 -4.13 -13.49
CA ILE A 67 -3.76 -4.54 -12.15
C ILE A 67 -3.95 -3.31 -11.25
N ALA A 68 -3.03 -2.34 -11.35
CA ALA A 68 -3.07 -1.09 -10.60
C ALA A 68 -4.03 -0.03 -11.17
N ASN A 69 -4.89 -0.37 -12.14
CA ASN A 69 -5.80 0.56 -12.83
C ASN A 69 -5.09 1.81 -13.41
N ALA A 70 -3.80 1.69 -13.75
CA ALA A 70 -2.97 2.76 -14.26
C ALA A 70 -2.89 2.80 -15.78
N HIS A 71 -2.95 1.63 -16.43
CA HIS A 71 -2.76 1.50 -17.87
C HIS A 71 -3.59 2.49 -18.71
N GLU A 72 -4.89 2.61 -18.39
CA GLU A 72 -5.83 3.45 -19.15
C GLU A 72 -5.47 4.93 -19.19
N PHE A 73 -4.89 5.49 -18.11
CA PHE A 73 -4.44 6.87 -18.14
C PHE A 73 -3.06 7.00 -18.79
N ILE A 74 -2.21 5.99 -18.62
CA ILE A 74 -0.86 5.99 -19.19
C ILE A 74 -0.93 6.05 -20.71
N VAL A 75 -1.73 5.19 -21.35
CA VAL A 75 -1.85 5.15 -22.82
C VAL A 75 -2.51 6.41 -23.43
N LYS A 76 -3.21 7.21 -22.61
CA LYS A 76 -3.79 8.49 -23.02
C LYS A 76 -2.82 9.66 -22.95
N THR A 77 -1.64 9.47 -22.34
CA THR A 77 -0.57 10.48 -22.38
C THR A 77 0.10 10.52 -23.75
N GLU A 78 0.70 11.66 -24.13
CA GLU A 78 1.29 11.87 -25.46
C GLU A 78 2.33 10.80 -25.85
N GLN A 79 3.11 10.30 -24.89
CA GLN A 79 4.19 9.33 -25.13
C GLN A 79 3.93 7.98 -24.42
N GLY A 80 2.70 7.74 -23.95
CA GLY A 80 2.36 6.50 -23.24
C GLY A 80 3.26 6.24 -22.04
N TYR A 81 3.81 5.03 -21.97
CA TYR A 81 4.77 4.63 -20.92
C TYR A 81 6.09 5.41 -20.95
N GLN A 82 6.45 5.99 -22.10
CA GLN A 82 7.66 6.79 -22.26
C GLN A 82 7.46 8.25 -21.84
N THR A 83 6.25 8.64 -21.42
CA THR A 83 5.97 9.97 -20.89
C THR A 83 6.82 10.25 -19.65
N ASN A 84 7.63 11.30 -19.72
CA ASN A 84 8.38 11.80 -18.57
C ASN A 84 7.45 12.62 -17.65
N ILE A 85 7.36 12.20 -16.38
CA ILE A 85 6.41 12.74 -15.40
C ILE A 85 6.92 13.99 -14.64
N GLY A 86 8.16 14.39 -14.91
CA GLY A 86 8.82 15.53 -14.27
C GLY A 86 9.19 15.29 -12.81
N ASP A 87 9.69 16.32 -12.15
CA ASP A 87 10.08 16.25 -10.74
C ASP A 87 8.92 15.76 -9.86
N ARG A 88 9.17 14.66 -9.13
CA ARG A 88 8.22 14.02 -8.21
C ARG A 88 6.85 13.71 -8.85
N GLY A 89 6.80 13.52 -10.17
CA GLY A 89 5.55 13.25 -10.88
C GLY A 89 4.57 14.43 -10.90
N GLY A 90 5.08 15.68 -10.90
CA GLY A 90 4.26 16.89 -10.86
C GLY A 90 3.24 17.03 -12.00
N LYS A 91 3.38 16.26 -13.09
CA LYS A 91 2.41 16.22 -14.20
C LYS A 91 1.21 15.28 -13.98
N LEU A 92 1.20 14.53 -12.87
CA LEU A 92 0.18 13.53 -12.57
C LEU A 92 -0.74 14.01 -11.44
N SER A 93 -1.99 13.56 -11.43
CA SER A 93 -2.87 13.71 -10.26
C SER A 93 -2.38 12.84 -9.09
N GLY A 94 -2.86 13.13 -7.87
CA GLY A 94 -2.56 12.29 -6.69
C GLY A 94 -2.90 10.82 -6.91
N GLY A 95 -4.08 10.54 -7.46
CA GLY A 95 -4.53 9.17 -7.74
C GLY A 95 -3.75 8.47 -8.86
N GLN A 96 -3.24 9.23 -9.83
CA GLN A 96 -2.34 8.68 -10.86
C GLN A 96 -0.99 8.31 -10.25
N ARG A 97 -0.40 9.18 -9.41
CA ARG A 97 0.87 8.87 -8.72
C ARG A 97 0.74 7.63 -7.85
N GLN A 98 -0.35 7.53 -7.09
CA GLN A 98 -0.61 6.39 -6.21
C GLN A 98 -0.73 5.08 -6.99
N ARG A 99 -1.44 5.09 -8.12
CA ARG A 99 -1.55 3.92 -8.99
C ARG A 99 -0.22 3.49 -9.61
N ILE A 100 0.71 4.42 -9.88
CA ILE A 100 2.09 4.05 -10.29
C ILE A 100 2.83 3.38 -9.13
N CYS A 101 2.71 3.90 -7.90
CA CYS A 101 3.30 3.25 -6.72
C CYS A 101 2.71 1.84 -6.47
N ILE A 102 1.42 1.66 -6.68
CA ILE A 102 0.77 0.35 -6.61
C ILE A 102 1.28 -0.57 -7.71
N ALA A 103 1.44 -0.08 -8.95
CA ALA A 103 2.03 -0.86 -10.04
C ALA A 103 3.45 -1.35 -9.71
N ARG A 104 4.27 -0.55 -9.02
CA ARG A 104 5.57 -0.99 -8.50
C ARG A 104 5.44 -2.16 -7.54
N ALA A 105 4.51 -2.07 -6.59
CA ALA A 105 4.28 -3.15 -5.62
C ALA A 105 3.76 -4.43 -6.29
N VAL A 106 2.86 -4.29 -7.28
CA VAL A 106 2.38 -5.41 -8.10
C VAL A 106 3.56 -6.06 -8.85
N LEU A 107 4.40 -5.25 -9.50
CA LEU A 107 5.55 -5.76 -10.27
C LEU A 107 6.57 -6.47 -9.37
N LYS A 108 6.84 -5.93 -8.17
CA LYS A 108 7.72 -6.57 -7.18
C LYS A 108 7.16 -7.91 -6.70
N ASN A 109 5.84 -8.04 -6.66
CA ASN A 109 5.15 -9.26 -6.23
C ASN A 109 5.65 -9.87 -4.89
N PRO A 110 5.86 -9.08 -3.81
CA PRO A 110 6.43 -9.60 -2.57
C PRO A 110 5.41 -10.39 -1.73
N PRO A 111 5.85 -11.34 -0.87
CA PRO A 111 4.95 -12.11 0.00
C PRO A 111 4.32 -11.28 1.13
N ILE A 112 4.98 -10.20 1.57
CA ILE A 112 4.47 -9.28 2.59
C ILE A 112 4.18 -7.92 1.98
N MET A 113 3.00 -7.38 2.27
CA MET A 113 2.58 -6.03 1.88
C MET A 113 2.36 -5.15 3.11
N LEU A 114 2.94 -3.96 3.10
CA LEU A 114 2.68 -2.90 4.08
C LEU A 114 1.99 -1.74 3.35
N LEU A 115 0.76 -1.45 3.73
CA LEU A 115 -0.04 -0.38 3.15
C LEU A 115 -0.24 0.72 4.20
N ASP A 116 0.33 1.89 3.97
CA ASP A 116 0.28 3.02 4.89
C ASP A 116 -0.58 4.14 4.32
N GLU A 117 -1.82 4.28 4.79
CA GLU A 117 -2.78 5.32 4.37
C GLU A 117 -2.88 5.56 2.85
N ALA A 118 -2.81 4.50 2.04
CA ALA A 118 -2.67 4.61 0.59
C ALA A 118 -3.86 5.30 -0.16
N THR A 119 -4.92 5.75 0.53
CA THR A 119 -6.12 6.34 -0.06
C THR A 119 -6.50 7.73 0.48
N SER A 120 -5.83 8.26 1.51
CA SER A 120 -6.36 9.42 2.27
C SER A 120 -6.29 10.78 1.55
N ALA A 121 -5.49 10.90 0.49
CA ALA A 121 -5.26 12.16 -0.24
C ALA A 121 -5.95 12.26 -1.62
N LEU A 122 -6.96 11.43 -1.88
CA LEU A 122 -7.54 11.25 -3.23
C LEU A 122 -8.97 11.79 -3.34
N ASP A 123 -9.34 12.24 -4.55
CA ASP A 123 -10.74 12.47 -4.92
C ASP A 123 -11.53 11.13 -4.98
N THR A 124 -12.85 11.20 -4.86
CA THR A 124 -13.72 10.00 -4.71
C THR A 124 -13.61 8.99 -5.85
N GLU A 125 -13.45 9.44 -7.10
CA GLU A 125 -13.32 8.54 -8.25
C GLU A 125 -11.94 7.85 -8.24
N SER A 126 -10.88 8.63 -8.03
CA SER A 126 -9.52 8.10 -7.88
C SER A 126 -9.40 7.16 -6.69
N GLU A 127 -10.08 7.45 -5.58
CA GLU A 127 -10.07 6.63 -4.37
C GLU A 127 -10.60 5.23 -4.65
N LYS A 128 -11.73 5.11 -5.35
CA LYS A 128 -12.32 3.81 -5.70
C LYS A 128 -11.36 2.96 -6.54
N LEU A 129 -10.75 3.55 -7.57
CA LEU A 129 -9.80 2.84 -8.44
C LEU A 129 -8.54 2.40 -7.69
N VAL A 130 -8.08 3.21 -6.73
CA VAL A 130 -6.96 2.87 -5.86
C VAL A 130 -7.33 1.76 -4.89
N GLN A 131 -8.48 1.84 -4.23
CA GLN A 131 -8.98 0.76 -3.35
C GLN A 131 -9.09 -0.57 -4.10
N ASP A 132 -9.70 -0.58 -5.29
CA ASP A 132 -9.81 -1.78 -6.13
C ASP A 132 -8.43 -2.37 -6.47
N SER A 133 -7.43 -1.51 -6.69
CA SER A 133 -6.06 -1.94 -6.96
C SER A 133 -5.38 -2.53 -5.72
N LEU A 134 -5.61 -1.94 -4.55
CA LEU A 134 -5.09 -2.43 -3.27
C LEU A 134 -5.71 -3.79 -2.93
N TYR A 135 -7.02 -3.98 -3.11
CA TYR A 135 -7.66 -5.29 -2.88
C TYR A 135 -7.06 -6.39 -3.76
N LYS A 136 -6.85 -6.12 -5.06
CA LYS A 136 -6.17 -7.07 -5.96
C LYS A 136 -4.74 -7.37 -5.55
N LEU A 137 -4.03 -6.35 -5.04
CA LEU A 137 -2.66 -6.50 -4.56
C LEU A 137 -2.58 -7.36 -3.29
N MET A 138 -3.57 -7.26 -2.41
CA MET A 138 -3.63 -7.99 -1.14
C MET A 138 -3.93 -9.48 -1.29
N ASP A 139 -4.51 -9.90 -2.42
CA ASP A 139 -4.89 -11.29 -2.66
C ASP A 139 -3.69 -12.24 -2.55
N ASN A 140 -3.86 -13.33 -1.80
CA ASN A 140 -2.84 -14.36 -1.55
C ASN A 140 -1.52 -13.86 -0.91
N ARG A 141 -1.55 -12.78 -0.11
CA ARG A 141 -0.38 -12.24 0.59
C ARG A 141 -0.65 -11.91 2.05
N THR A 142 0.40 -11.91 2.86
CA THR A 142 0.31 -11.29 4.20
C THR A 142 0.31 -9.78 4.04
N THR A 143 -0.81 -9.13 4.33
CA THR A 143 -0.94 -7.68 4.24
C THR A 143 -1.17 -7.06 5.61
N VAL A 144 -0.35 -6.08 5.97
CA VAL A 144 -0.58 -5.18 7.11
C VAL A 144 -1.01 -3.84 6.57
N VAL A 145 -2.18 -3.37 6.99
CA VAL A 145 -2.75 -2.10 6.54
C VAL A 145 -2.89 -1.16 7.74
N ILE A 146 -2.34 0.04 7.58
CA ILE A 146 -2.58 1.18 8.47
C ILE A 146 -3.63 2.03 7.77
N ALA A 147 -4.85 2.03 8.30
CA ALA A 147 -6.00 2.65 7.66
C ALA A 147 -6.70 3.64 8.59
N HIS A 148 -7.07 4.78 8.00
CA HIS A 148 -8.00 5.76 8.57
C HIS A 148 -9.35 5.75 7.84
N ARG A 149 -9.63 4.80 6.94
CA ARG A 149 -10.91 4.71 6.20
C ARG A 149 -11.67 3.45 6.57
N LEU A 150 -12.93 3.62 6.93
CA LEU A 150 -13.84 2.54 7.31
C LEU A 150 -13.92 1.41 6.27
N SER A 151 -13.99 1.74 4.99
CA SER A 151 -14.09 0.77 3.89
C SER A 151 -12.95 -0.24 3.87
N THR A 152 -11.73 0.20 4.18
CA THR A 152 -10.54 -0.67 4.21
C THR A 152 -10.49 -1.50 5.49
N ILE A 153 -10.94 -0.92 6.61
CA ILE A 153 -10.96 -1.56 7.91
C ILE A 153 -12.00 -2.70 7.97
N GLN A 154 -13.20 -2.49 7.42
CA GLN A 154 -14.32 -3.44 7.52
C GLN A 154 -14.03 -4.81 6.90
N ASN A 155 -13.20 -4.85 5.85
CA ASN A 155 -12.90 -6.07 5.10
C ASN A 155 -11.66 -6.81 5.60
N ALA A 156 -11.02 -6.35 6.68
CA ALA A 156 -9.83 -7.00 7.23
C ALA A 156 -10.20 -8.30 7.96
N ASP A 157 -9.38 -9.35 7.75
CA ASP A 157 -9.51 -10.62 8.47
C ASP A 157 -9.37 -10.43 9.99
N LYS A 158 -8.48 -9.51 10.39
CA LYS A 158 -8.23 -9.14 11.78
C LYS A 158 -7.84 -7.68 11.87
N ILE A 159 -8.50 -6.98 12.79
CA ILE A 159 -8.25 -5.59 13.13
C ILE A 159 -7.51 -5.58 14.47
N VAL A 160 -6.51 -4.70 14.57
CA VAL A 160 -5.76 -4.44 15.80
C VAL A 160 -5.87 -2.95 16.11
N VAL A 161 -6.44 -2.62 17.27
CA VAL A 161 -6.60 -1.23 17.71
C VAL A 161 -5.46 -0.88 18.64
N ILE A 162 -4.77 0.22 18.34
CA ILE A 162 -3.62 0.70 19.09
C ILE A 162 -3.98 2.03 19.77
N GLU A 163 -3.74 2.13 21.07
CA GLU A 163 -3.85 3.36 21.84
C GLU A 163 -2.59 3.52 22.70
N ALA A 164 -1.97 4.71 22.67
CA ALA A 164 -0.76 5.03 23.44
C ALA A 164 0.36 3.96 23.32
N GLY A 165 0.54 3.41 22.12
CA GLY A 165 1.58 2.42 21.82
C GLY A 165 1.28 0.99 22.32
N LYS A 166 0.04 0.70 22.73
CA LYS A 166 -0.40 -0.63 23.18
C LYS A 166 -1.59 -1.11 22.37
N ILE A 167 -1.68 -2.43 22.19
CA ILE A 167 -2.88 -3.06 21.63
C ILE A 167 -3.96 -3.04 22.72
N VAL A 168 -5.08 -2.38 22.43
CA VAL A 168 -6.22 -2.29 23.37
C VAL A 168 -7.37 -3.21 22.95
N GLU A 169 -7.53 -3.47 21.66
CA GLU A 169 -8.54 -4.39 21.12
C GLU A 169 -7.98 -5.16 19.92
N ALA A 170 -8.46 -6.38 19.70
CA ALA A 170 -8.17 -7.14 18.49
C ALA A 170 -9.30 -8.12 18.17
N GLY A 171 -9.69 -8.18 16.91
CA GLY A 171 -10.81 -9.02 16.44
C GLY A 171 -11.22 -8.67 15.02
N SER A 172 -12.24 -9.34 14.52
CA SER A 172 -12.91 -8.97 13.26
C SER A 172 -13.79 -7.73 13.43
N HIS A 173 -14.19 -7.09 12.32
CA HIS A 173 -15.10 -5.94 12.36
C HIS A 173 -16.40 -6.23 13.13
N SER A 174 -17.01 -7.39 12.87
CA SER A 174 -18.28 -7.80 13.48
C SER A 174 -18.16 -8.06 14.99
N GLU A 175 -17.02 -8.58 15.45
CA GLU A 175 -16.74 -8.77 16.88
C GLU A 175 -16.49 -7.43 17.58
N LEU A 176 -15.69 -6.55 16.99
CA LEU A 176 -15.29 -5.29 17.62
C LEU A 176 -16.42 -4.26 17.65
N ILE A 177 -17.32 -4.24 16.66
CA ILE A 177 -18.43 -3.28 16.65
C ILE A 177 -19.50 -3.59 17.73
N GLN A 178 -19.58 -4.85 18.17
CA GLN A 178 -20.48 -5.26 19.26
C GLN A 178 -19.94 -4.88 20.63
N GLN A 179 -18.63 -4.63 20.73
CA GLN A 179 -17.99 -4.17 21.95
C GLN A 179 -18.19 -2.66 22.11
N GLU A 180 -18.38 -2.19 23.34
CA GLU A 180 -18.41 -0.75 23.67
C GLU A 180 -16.99 -0.15 23.78
N GLY A 181 -16.10 -0.61 22.89
CA GLY A 181 -14.66 -0.29 22.87
C GLY A 181 -14.30 0.99 22.12
N LEU A 182 -13.00 1.29 22.07
CA LEU A 182 -12.42 2.35 21.26
C LEU A 182 -12.69 2.13 19.77
N TYR A 183 -12.63 0.89 19.28
CA TYR A 183 -12.94 0.58 17.88
C TYR A 183 -14.29 1.18 17.46
N ARG A 184 -15.35 0.82 18.17
CA ARG A 184 -16.71 1.27 17.88
C ARG A 184 -16.82 2.79 17.89
N LYS A 185 -16.23 3.46 18.89
CA LYS A 185 -16.21 4.92 18.98
C LYS A 185 -15.57 5.57 17.75
N LEU A 186 -14.46 5.02 17.26
CA LEU A 186 -13.78 5.52 16.06
C LEU A 186 -14.66 5.36 14.81
N ILE A 187 -15.35 4.22 14.67
CA ILE A 187 -16.29 3.98 13.56
C ILE A 187 -17.46 4.95 13.59
N GLU A 188 -18.08 5.14 14.76
CA GLU A 188 -19.20 6.07 14.92
C GLU A 188 -18.79 7.50 14.55
N MET A 189 -17.59 7.96 14.95
CA MET A 189 -17.08 9.28 14.57
C MET A 189 -16.91 9.45 13.06
N GLN A 190 -16.48 8.42 12.33
CA GLN A 190 -16.34 8.49 10.87
C GLN A 190 -17.69 8.56 10.15
N GLN A 191 -18.70 7.83 10.63
CA GLN A 191 -20.04 7.85 10.03
C GLN A 191 -20.75 9.20 10.14
N PHE A 192 -20.32 10.08 11.06
CA PHE A 192 -20.83 11.45 11.16
C PHE A 192 -20.08 12.46 10.29
N THR A 193 -18.98 12.06 9.64
CA THR A 193 -18.07 12.96 8.91
C THR A 193 -18.17 12.81 7.38
N ASP A 194 -18.70 11.69 6.88
CA ASP A 194 -19.06 11.46 5.47
C ASP A 194 -20.55 11.79 5.20
#